data_AF-A0AAU0URC0-F1
#
_entry.id   AF-A0AAU0URC0-F1
#
_cell.length_a   1.000
_cell.length_b   1.000
_cell.length_c   1.000
_cell.angle_alpha   90.00
_cell.angle_beta   90.00
_cell.angle_gamma   90.00
#
_symmetry.space_group_name_H-M   'P 1'
#
loop_
_entity.id
_entity.type
_entity.pdbx_description
1 polymer ?
#
loop_
_entity_poly.entity_id
_entity_poly.type
_entity_poly.pdbx_seq_one_letter_code
_entity_poly.pdbx_strand_id
1 'polypeptide(L)' 'MPQIQFMAFLDPRKKKCCCCDRTMMLTRKINFLDEEGRLVGDLELCSGCADTLAEVLNVGKEVVEKEWVFEQ' A
#
# COMPACT_ATOMS: atom_id res chain seq x y z
N MET A 1 -5.79 10.26 -10.86
CA MET A 1 -5.82 9.14 -9.91
C MET A 1 -4.50 9.10 -9.15
N PRO A 2 -4.53 8.96 -7.81
CA PRO A 2 -3.33 8.75 -7.02
C PRO A 2 -2.64 7.44 -7.44
N GLN A 3 -1.32 7.45 -7.45
CA GLN A 3 -0.51 6.31 -7.90
C GLN A 3 0.17 5.64 -6.71
N ILE A 4 0.21 4.30 -6.72
CA ILE A 4 0.89 3.52 -5.68
C ILE A 4 2.12 2.86 -6.31
N GLN A 5 3.29 3.16 -5.76
CA GLN A 5 4.55 2.60 -6.23
C GLN A 5 5.15 1.65 -5.19
N PHE A 6 5.41 0.41 -5.60
CA PHE A 6 6.11 -0.58 -4.80
C PHE A 6 7.61 -0.55 -5.09
N MET A 7 8.43 -0.47 -4.05
CA MET A 7 9.89 -0.48 -4.14
C MET A 7 10.46 -1.51 -3.18
N ALA A 8 11.49 -2.24 -3.62
CA ALA A 8 12.28 -3.07 -2.73
C ALA A 8 13.40 -2.25 -2.08
N PHE A 9 13.68 -2.49 -0.80
CA PHE A 9 14.89 -1.94 -0.20
C PHE A 9 16.11 -2.68 -0.73
N LEU A 10 17.11 -1.93 -1.21
CA LEU A 10 18.40 -2.48 -1.63
C LEU A 10 19.18 -3.07 -0.45
N ASP A 11 19.01 -2.49 0.74
CA ASP A 11 19.58 -2.94 1.99
C ASP A 11 18.46 -3.08 3.05
N PRO A 12 18.04 -4.31 3.38
CA PRO A 12 16.98 -4.55 4.36
C PRO A 12 17.34 -3.98 5.73
N ARG A 13 16.44 -3.22 6.35
CA ARG A 13 16.68 -2.59 7.66
C ARG A 13 15.82 -3.21 8.74
N LYS A 14 16.38 -3.46 9.93
CA LYS A 14 15.60 -3.89 11.10
C LYS A 14 14.91 -2.68 11.74
N LYS A 15 13.60 -2.57 11.56
CA LYS A 15 12.77 -1.45 12.05
C LYS A 15 11.36 -1.95 12.40
N LYS A 16 10.53 -1.07 12.97
CA LYS A 16 9.11 -1.34 13.19
C LYS A 16 8.36 -1.28 11.86
N CYS A 17 7.64 -2.35 11.50
CA CYS A 17 6.79 -2.38 10.32
C CYS A 17 5.62 -1.40 10.49
N CYS A 18 5.33 -0.57 9.49
CA CYS A 18 4.23 0.41 9.55
C CYS A 18 2.83 -0.22 9.58
N CYS A 19 2.69 -1.50 9.23
CA CYS A 19 1.39 -2.19 9.20
C CYS A 19 1.14 -3.01 10.47
N CYS A 20 2.06 -3.92 10.83
CA CYS A 20 1.86 -4.84 11.95
C CYS A 20 2.57 -4.44 13.24
N ASP A 21 3.28 -3.31 13.23
CA ASP A 21 4.00 -2.76 14.39
C ASP A 21 5.08 -3.65 14.99
N ARG A 22 5.41 -4.78 14.35
CA ARG A 22 6.49 -5.67 14.79
C ARG A 22 7.85 -5.14 14.34
N THR A 23 8.84 -5.24 15.23
CA THR A 23 10.24 -4.92 14.91
C THR A 23 10.90 -6.09 14.18
N MET A 24 11.12 -5.95 12.88
CA MET A 24 11.69 -6.99 12.04
C MET A 24 12.39 -6.41 10.80
N MET A 25 12.91 -7.26 9.92
CA MET A 25 13.50 -6.81 8.67
C MET A 25 12.40 -6.27 7.75
N LEU A 26 12.54 -5.00 7.36
CA LEU A 26 11.70 -4.37 6.35
C LEU A 26 12.34 -4.59 4.99
N THR A 27 11.53 -5.01 4.03
CA THR A 27 11.99 -5.44 2.70
C THR A 27 11.37 -4.62 1.59
N ARG A 28 10.25 -3.95 1.84
CA ARG A 28 9.56 -3.13 0.84
C ARG A 28 9.19 -1.75 1.39
N LYS A 29 9.24 -0.77 0.50
CA LYS A 29 8.70 0.58 0.66
C LYS A 29 7.56 0.79 -0.32
N ILE A 30 6.46 1.38 0.14
CA ILE A 30 5.32 1.76 -0.71
C ILE A 30 5.21 3.27 -0.65
N ASN A 31 5.23 3.92 -1.82
CA ASN A 31 5.02 5.35 -1.95
C ASN A 31 3.61 5.63 -2.48
N PHE A 32 2.93 6.58 -1.85
CA PHE A 32 1.68 7.14 -2.33
C PHE A 32 1.98 8.46 -3.03
N LEU A 33 1.67 8.52 -4.32
CA LEU A 33 1.88 9.69 -5.16
C LEU A 33 0.54 10.34 -5.49
N ASP A 34 0.50 11.67 -5.53
CA ASP A 34 -0.64 12.40 -6.06
C ASP A 34 -0.72 12.31 -7.59
N GLU A 35 -1.70 13.00 -8.17
CA GLU A 35 -1.92 12.99 -9.63
C GLU A 35 -0.78 13.65 -10.41
N GLU A 36 -0.01 14.53 -9.78
CA GLU A 36 1.17 15.19 -10.36
C GLU A 36 2.46 14.38 -10.12
N GLY A 37 2.36 13.20 -9.49
CA GLY A 37 3.49 12.33 -9.19
C GLY A 37 4.30 12.75 -7.95
N ARG A 38 3.78 13.67 -7.13
CA ARG A 38 4.44 14.13 -5.90
C ARG A 38 4.19 13.16 -4.76
N LEU A 39 5.21 12.89 -3.95
CA LEU A 39 5.11 12.01 -2.79
C LEU A 39 4.21 12.64 -1.71
N VAL A 40 3.11 11.98 -1.38
CA VAL A 40 2.18 12.38 -0.32
C VAL A 40 2.45 11.61 0.98
N GLY A 41 3.00 10.40 0.87
CA GLY A 41 3.37 9.59 2.03
C GLY A 41 4.00 8.27 1.64
N ASP A 42 4.52 7.56 2.64
CA ASP A 42 5.11 6.25 2.43
C ASP A 42 4.91 5.27 3.60
N LEU A 43 5.06 3.98 3.30
CA LEU A 43 5.05 2.90 4.28
C LEU A 43 6.28 2.01 4.11
N GLU A 44 6.98 1.73 5.20
CA GLU A 44 8.04 0.72 5.25
C GLU A 44 7.47 -0.58 5.86
N LEU A 45 7.50 -1.67 5.09
CA LEU A 45 6.80 -2.91 5.43
C LEU A 45 7.74 -4.11 5.47
N CYS A 46 7.41 -5.08 6.34
CA CYS A 46 7.97 -6.43 6.24
C CYS A 46 7.38 -7.16 5.03
N SER A 47 8.02 -8.24 4.60
CA SER A 47 7.62 -9.02 3.42
C SER A 47 6.14 -9.42 3.46
N GLY A 48 5.70 -10.04 4.56
CA GLY A 48 4.33 -10.52 4.69
C GLY A 48 3.29 -9.41 4.57
N CYS A 49 3.47 -8.28 5.27
CA CYS A 49 2.55 -7.15 5.17
C CYS A 49 2.55 -6.54 3.77
N ALA A 50 3.71 -6.48 3.11
CA ALA A 50 3.80 -5.93 1.77
C ALA A 50 3.16 -6.82 0.70
N ASP A 51 3.24 -8.15 0.85
CA ASP A 51 2.57 -9.11 -0.02
C ASP A 51 1.05 -9.04 0.15
N THR A 52 0.55 -9.08 1.40
CA THR A 52 -0.89 -8.94 1.68
C THR A 52 -1.44 -7.62 1.16
N LEU A 53 -0.72 -6.50 1.33
CA LEU A 53 -1.19 -5.21 0.83
C LEU A 53 -1.17 -5.15 -0.70
N ALA A 54 -0.17 -5.75 -1.35
CA ALA A 54 -0.14 -5.85 -2.80
C ALA A 54 -1.32 -6.68 -3.34
N GLU A 55 -1.70 -7.76 -2.67
CA GLU A 55 -2.90 -8.53 -3.00
C GLU A 55 -4.16 -7.68 -2.89
N VAL A 56 -4.38 -7.00 -1.75
CA VAL A 56 -5.56 -6.14 -1.54
C VAL A 56 -5.64 -5.03 -2.59
N LEU A 57 -4.51 -4.38 -2.90
CA LEU A 57 -4.46 -3.31 -3.89
C LEU A 57 -4.62 -3.82 -5.33
N ASN A 58 -4.13 -5.01 -5.65
CA ASN A 58 -4.36 -5.65 -6.96
C ASN A 58 -5.79 -6.18 -7.13
N VAL A 59 -6.48 -6.50 -6.03
CA VAL A 59 -7.91 -6.85 -6.02
C VAL A 59 -8.81 -5.61 -6.19
N GLY A 60 -8.22 -4.41 -6.28
CA GLY A 60 -8.88 -3.10 -6.43
C GLY A 60 -9.66 -2.84 -7.72
N LYS A 61 -10.28 -3.86 -8.33
CA LYS A 61 -11.59 -3.65 -8.95
C LYS A 61 -12.62 -3.87 -7.86
N GLU A 62 -13.01 -2.81 -7.17
CA GLU A 62 -14.29 -2.84 -6.44
C GLU A 62 -15.36 -3.28 -7.44
N VAL A 63 -15.88 -4.49 -7.25
CA VAL A 63 -17.06 -4.94 -7.97
C VAL A 63 -18.24 -4.38 -7.20
N VAL A 64 -18.76 -3.26 -7.67
CA VAL A 64 -20.06 -2.78 -7.19
C VAL A 64 -21.11 -3.77 -7.67
N GLU A 65 -21.48 -4.73 -6.82
CA GLU A 65 -22.49 -5.73 -7.17
C GLU A 65 -23.89 -5.10 -7.30
N LYS A 66 -24.17 -4.05 -6.52
CA LYS A 66 -25.44 -3.33 -6.56
C LYS A 66 -25.31 -1.90 -6.05
N GLU A 67 -25.65 -0.94 -6.89
CA GLU A 67 -25.77 0.47 -6.54
C GLU A 67 -27.26 0.82 -6.36
N TRP A 68 -27.59 1.54 -5.29
CA TRP A 68 -28.96 1.99 -5.03
C TRP A 68 -29.00 3.51 -5.12
N VAL A 69 -29.73 4.00 -6.11
CA VAL A 69 -30.05 5.43 -6.23
C VAL A 69 -31.38 5.66 -5.53
N PHE A 70 -31.35 6.40 -4.43
CA PHE A 70 -32.57 6.86 -3.76
C PHE A 70 -32.88 8.27 -4.27
N GLU A 71 -33.85 8.38 -5.16
CA GLU A 71 -34.40 9.67 -5.58
C GLU A 71 -35.35 10.18 -4.49
N GLN A 72 -35.26 11.49 -4.17
CA GLN A 72 -36.15 12.18 -3.22
C GLN A 72 -37.45 12.60 -3.88
#